data_AF-A0A6P0KA80-F1
#
_entry.id   AF-A0A6P0KA80-F1
#
_cell.length_a   1.000
_cell.length_b   1.000
_cell.length_c   1.000
_cell.angle_alpha   90.00
_cell.angle_beta   90.00
_cell.angle_gamma   90.00
#
_symmetry.space_group_name_H-M   'P 1'
#
loop_
_entity.id
_entity.type
_entity.pdbx_description
1 polymer ?
#
loop_
_entity_poly.entity_id
_entity_poly.type
_entity_poly.pdbx_seq_one_letter_code
_entity_poly.pdbx_strand_id
1 'polypeptide(L)'
;MFGWEPKIKPFKPETFISTVRWRFTKDTGYKVTFGYITKAKRRLLKLDKSHHNDAFVIAGGEYQTRCEALNLLQIRRNKRSMAQFYDAKYLDIRDKKPKSGTELFSGRSKRNKNFNSENLRAYRGHKLLKGQRRVKKLRYRYQPHDEVEFEGAVFEVVGMQNQGTGVKLKNYPGIKNKVVKISAVKSLKKRGGICA
;
A
#
# COMPACT_ATOMS: atom_id res chain seq x y z
N MET A 1 26.82 9.60 -10.44
CA MET A 1 28.04 8.84 -10.08
C MET A 1 29.12 9.28 -11.06
N PHE A 2 29.76 10.46 -10.85
CA PHE A 2 30.93 11.01 -11.59
C PHE A 2 31.33 12.40 -11.04
N GLY A 3 31.20 12.67 -9.74
CA GLY A 3 31.56 14.00 -9.17
C GLY A 3 30.78 15.21 -9.71
N TRP A 4 29.77 14.99 -10.56
CA TRP A 4 28.92 16.06 -11.08
C TRP A 4 28.05 16.64 -9.97
N GLU A 5 28.40 17.83 -9.52
CA GLU A 5 27.56 18.63 -8.64
C GLU A 5 26.54 19.41 -9.46
N PRO A 6 25.26 19.44 -9.05
CA PRO A 6 24.25 20.18 -9.77
C PRO A 6 24.59 21.68 -9.74
N LYS A 7 24.60 22.33 -10.90
CA LYS A 7 24.86 23.79 -11.04
C LYS A 7 23.99 24.66 -10.13
N ILE A 8 22.82 24.17 -9.77
CA ILE A 8 21.88 24.83 -8.87
C ILE A 8 21.66 23.90 -7.69
N LYS A 9 21.80 24.44 -6.47
CA LYS A 9 21.48 23.69 -5.26
C LYS A 9 20.02 23.24 -5.35
N PRO A 10 19.72 21.94 -5.18
CA PRO A 10 18.35 21.47 -5.21
C PRO A 10 17.57 22.17 -4.09
N PHE A 11 16.40 22.73 -4.43
CA PHE A 11 15.51 23.27 -3.42
C PHE A 11 15.10 22.17 -2.45
N LYS A 12 14.91 22.54 -1.18
CA LYS A 12 14.20 21.67 -0.26
C LYS A 12 12.79 21.41 -0.82
N PRO A 13 12.24 20.18 -0.69
CA PRO A 13 10.93 19.83 -1.22
C PRO A 13 9.83 20.82 -0.79
N GLU A 14 9.91 21.32 0.44
CA GLU A 14 8.94 22.27 1.02
C GLU A 14 8.96 23.62 0.30
N THR A 15 10.15 24.14 0.00
CA THR A 15 10.33 25.40 -0.72
C THR A 15 9.77 25.29 -2.13
N PHE A 16 10.04 24.18 -2.81
CA PHE A 16 9.52 23.93 -4.15
C PHE A 16 7.98 23.95 -4.16
N ILE A 17 7.33 23.20 -3.26
CA ILE A 17 5.88 23.15 -3.14
C ILE A 17 5.28 24.52 -2.81
N SER A 18 5.92 25.33 -1.96
CA SER A 18 5.44 26.68 -1.65
C SER A 18 5.52 27.63 -2.85
N THR A 19 6.61 27.59 -3.63
CA THR A 19 6.73 28.37 -4.87
C THR A 19 5.68 27.96 -5.91
N VAL A 20 5.44 26.66 -6.07
CA VAL A 20 4.41 26.15 -7.01
C VAL A 20 3.02 26.63 -6.58
N ARG A 21 2.69 26.56 -5.28
CA ARG A 21 1.43 27.09 -4.74
C ARG A 21 1.23 28.56 -5.12
N TRP A 22 2.24 29.40 -4.89
CA TRP A 22 2.12 30.83 -5.17
C TRP A 22 2.02 31.16 -6.67
N ARG A 23 2.70 30.39 -7.53
CA ARG A 23 2.52 30.52 -8.99
C ARG A 23 1.08 30.24 -9.40
N PHE A 24 0.52 29.10 -8.98
CA PHE A 24 -0.87 28.79 -9.27
C PHE A 24 -1.83 29.89 -8.84
N THR A 25 -1.63 30.47 -7.65
CA THR A 25 -2.52 31.53 -7.16
C THR A 25 -2.47 32.81 -7.97
N LYS A 26 -1.31 33.15 -8.54
CA LYS A 26 -1.15 34.33 -9.40
C LYS A 26 -1.76 34.10 -10.77
N ASP A 27 -1.57 32.92 -11.34
CA ASP A 27 -1.90 32.64 -12.74
C ASP A 27 -3.40 32.35 -12.97
N THR A 28 -4.13 31.96 -11.93
CA THR A 28 -5.52 31.47 -12.07
C THR A 28 -6.59 32.35 -11.41
N GLY A 29 -6.20 33.35 -10.62
CA GLY A 29 -7.14 34.29 -9.99
C GLY A 29 -8.02 33.70 -8.87
N TYR A 30 -7.76 32.46 -8.41
CA TYR A 30 -8.54 31.86 -7.33
C TYR A 30 -8.27 32.51 -5.97
N LYS A 31 -9.32 32.65 -5.14
CA LYS A 31 -9.20 33.13 -3.76
C LYS A 31 -8.51 32.09 -2.88
N VAL A 32 -7.46 32.49 -2.19
CA VAL A 32 -6.72 31.62 -1.26
C VAL A 32 -7.34 31.73 0.12
N THR A 33 -7.63 30.60 0.75
CA THR A 33 -8.01 30.54 2.17
C THR A 33 -6.88 29.95 3.01
N PHE A 34 -6.89 30.26 4.30
CA PHE A 34 -5.95 29.71 5.26
C PHE A 34 -6.63 28.69 6.18
N GLY A 35 -5.86 27.67 6.58
CA GLY A 35 -6.38 26.57 7.40
C GLY A 35 -6.90 26.99 8.78
N TYR A 36 -6.44 28.11 9.34
CA TYR A 36 -6.97 28.61 10.61
C TYR A 36 -8.40 29.17 10.45
N ILE A 37 -8.70 29.80 9.30
CA ILE A 37 -10.04 30.32 8.99
C ILE A 37 -11.03 29.17 8.83
N THR A 38 -10.65 28.14 8.07
CA THR A 38 -11.49 26.96 7.86
C THR A 38 -11.72 26.21 9.17
N LYS A 39 -10.69 26.06 10.00
CA LYS A 39 -10.80 25.45 11.33
C LYS A 39 -11.76 26.22 12.25
N ALA A 40 -11.72 27.55 12.24
CA ALA A 40 -12.62 28.38 13.06
C ALA A 40 -14.09 28.23 12.63
N LYS A 41 -14.37 28.39 11.33
CA LYS A 41 -15.72 28.20 10.77
C LYS A 41 -16.24 26.78 11.02
N ARG A 42 -15.39 25.77 10.85
CA ARG A 42 -15.72 24.37 11.10
C ARG A 42 -16.13 24.11 12.56
N ARG A 43 -15.46 24.75 13.53
CA ARG A 43 -15.85 24.68 14.96
C ARG A 43 -17.19 25.36 15.22
N LEU A 44 -17.42 26.52 14.61
CA LEU A 44 -18.69 27.24 14.72
C LEU A 44 -19.86 26.38 14.23
N LEU A 45 -19.67 25.69 13.10
CA LEU A 45 -20.64 24.77 12.51
C LEU A 45 -20.67 23.37 13.16
N LYS A 46 -19.87 23.12 14.21
CA LYS A 46 -19.74 21.82 14.89
C LYS A 46 -19.45 20.64 13.94
N LEU A 47 -18.60 20.87 12.94
CA LEU A 47 -18.24 19.87 11.93
C LEU A 47 -16.89 19.21 12.27
N ASP A 48 -16.79 17.89 12.07
CA ASP A 48 -15.54 17.16 12.24
C ASP A 48 -14.52 17.46 11.15
N LYS A 49 -13.24 17.28 11.48
CA LYS A 49 -12.15 17.49 10.52
C LYS A 49 -12.20 16.40 9.43
N SER A 50 -12.52 16.80 8.21
CA SER A 50 -12.39 15.96 7.01
C SER A 50 -12.13 16.84 5.79
N HIS A 51 -11.53 16.28 4.74
CA HIS A 51 -11.28 17.03 3.49
C HIS A 51 -12.58 17.56 2.87
N HIS A 52 -13.67 16.79 2.95
CA HIS A 52 -14.98 17.17 2.44
C HIS A 52 -15.60 18.32 3.23
N ASN A 53 -15.54 18.28 4.56
CA ASN A 53 -16.06 19.37 5.40
C ASN A 53 -15.23 20.64 5.25
N ASP A 54 -13.90 20.52 5.15
CA ASP A 54 -13.04 21.66 4.89
C ASP A 54 -13.38 22.31 3.53
N ALA A 55 -13.61 21.52 2.48
CA ALA A 55 -14.05 22.01 1.18
C ALA A 55 -15.43 22.70 1.22
N PHE A 56 -16.40 22.10 1.92
CA PHE A 56 -17.74 22.67 2.12
C PHE A 56 -17.69 24.05 2.78
N VAL A 57 -16.89 24.18 3.84
CA VAL A 57 -16.69 25.45 4.56
C VAL A 57 -15.94 26.48 3.70
N ILE A 58 -14.94 26.06 2.91
CA ILE A 58 -14.22 26.94 1.98
C ILE A 58 -15.17 27.50 0.90
N ALA A 59 -16.11 26.67 0.43
CA ALA A 59 -17.13 27.09 -0.54
C ALA A 59 -18.20 28.03 0.05
N GLY A 60 -18.17 28.28 1.37
CA GLY A 60 -19.18 29.10 2.06
C GLY A 60 -20.43 28.33 2.50
N GLY A 61 -20.36 27.00 2.54
CA GLY A 61 -21.45 26.17 3.04
C GLY A 61 -21.65 26.32 4.55
N GLU A 62 -22.91 26.31 4.97
CA GLU A 62 -23.35 26.42 6.37
C GLU A 62 -24.33 25.28 6.69
N TYR A 63 -25.60 25.42 6.30
CA TYR A 63 -26.68 24.50 6.64
C TYR A 63 -27.22 23.70 5.45
N GLN A 64 -26.59 23.82 4.28
CA GLN A 64 -27.04 23.09 3.09
C GLN A 64 -26.86 21.58 3.26
N THR A 65 -27.74 20.82 2.62
CA THR A 65 -27.63 19.37 2.49
C THR A 65 -26.33 19.01 1.76
N ARG A 66 -25.50 18.20 2.42
CA ARG A 66 -24.22 17.74 1.85
C ARG A 66 -24.45 16.55 0.93
N CYS A 67 -23.68 16.49 -0.15
CA CYS A 67 -23.64 15.32 -1.00
C CYS A 67 -22.88 14.16 -0.32
N GLU A 68 -23.14 12.95 -0.79
CA GLU A 68 -22.34 11.79 -0.39
C GLU A 68 -20.89 11.96 -0.88
N ALA A 69 -19.95 11.79 0.05
CA ALA A 69 -18.54 12.01 -0.21
C ALA A 69 -17.94 10.91 -1.11
N LEU A 70 -17.36 11.30 -2.24
CA LEU A 70 -16.64 10.40 -3.14
C LEU A 70 -15.24 10.07 -2.59
N ASN A 71 -15.10 8.91 -1.96
CA ASN A 71 -13.84 8.45 -1.41
C ASN A 71 -13.03 7.65 -2.45
N LEU A 72 -12.07 8.31 -3.11
CA LEU A 72 -11.13 7.65 -4.02
C LEU A 72 -9.82 7.28 -3.32
N LEU A 73 -9.31 6.10 -3.65
CA LEU A 73 -7.99 5.64 -3.23
C LEU A 73 -7.07 5.58 -4.43
N GLN A 74 -5.95 6.31 -4.37
CA GLN A 74 -4.89 6.17 -5.36
C GLN A 74 -4.16 4.85 -5.11
N ILE A 75 -4.37 3.88 -6.00
CA ILE A 75 -3.72 2.56 -5.91
C ILE A 75 -2.78 2.34 -7.08
N ARG A 76 -1.72 1.59 -6.79
CA ARG A 76 -0.78 1.15 -7.82
C ARG A 76 -1.42 0.05 -8.68
N ARG A 77 -1.57 0.28 -9.99
CA ARG A 77 -2.21 -0.66 -10.94
C ARG A 77 -1.55 -2.05 -10.98
N ASN A 78 -0.22 -2.10 -11.13
CA ASN A 78 0.57 -3.33 -11.21
C ASN A 78 1.83 -3.27 -10.34
N LYS A 79 2.26 -4.38 -9.73
CA LYS A 79 3.56 -4.49 -9.03
C LYS A 79 4.72 -4.30 -10.04
N ARG A 80 5.86 -3.72 -9.62
CA ARG A 80 7.06 -3.53 -10.48
C ARG A 80 7.77 -4.83 -10.85
N SER A 81 7.52 -5.91 -10.12
CA SER A 81 8.14 -7.22 -10.36
C SER A 81 7.10 -8.26 -10.79
N MET A 82 7.39 -8.92 -11.91
CA MET A 82 6.66 -10.08 -12.41
C MET A 82 7.03 -11.38 -11.68
N ALA A 83 8.20 -11.41 -11.04
CA ALA A 83 8.68 -12.57 -10.30
C ALA A 83 8.60 -12.37 -8.79
N GLN A 84 8.26 -13.45 -8.08
CA GLN A 84 8.43 -13.59 -6.63
C GLN A 84 9.58 -14.56 -6.36
N PHE A 85 10.46 -14.15 -5.46
CA PHE A 85 11.60 -14.94 -5.03
C PHE A 85 11.32 -15.43 -3.61
N TYR A 86 11.53 -16.72 -3.39
CA TYR A 86 11.46 -17.36 -2.09
C TYR A 86 12.85 -17.87 -1.77
N ASP A 87 13.33 -17.53 -0.58
CA ASP A 87 14.65 -17.95 -0.15
C ASP A 87 14.73 -19.46 0.04
N ALA A 88 15.96 -19.97 -0.09
CA ALA A 88 16.29 -21.29 0.42
C ALA A 88 16.04 -21.35 1.94
N LYS A 89 15.66 -22.55 2.42
CA LYS A 89 15.57 -22.86 3.84
C LYS A 89 16.75 -23.73 4.25
N TYR A 90 17.35 -23.42 5.39
CA TYR A 90 18.48 -24.13 5.98
C TYR A 90 18.11 -24.58 7.38
N LEU A 91 18.69 -25.68 7.84
CA LEU A 91 18.66 -26.02 9.26
C LEU A 91 19.58 -25.05 10.02
N ASP A 92 19.09 -24.34 11.04
CA ASP A 92 19.97 -23.61 11.95
C ASP A 92 20.65 -24.60 12.90
N ILE A 93 21.98 -24.59 12.96
CA ILE A 93 22.76 -25.55 13.78
C ILE A 93 22.48 -25.35 15.28
N ARG A 94 22.14 -24.13 15.71
CA ARG A 94 21.89 -23.81 17.12
C ARG A 94 20.57 -24.39 17.61
N ASP A 95 19.50 -24.07 16.87
CA ASP A 95 18.13 -24.40 17.30
C ASP A 95 17.57 -25.67 16.63
N LYS A 96 18.29 -26.23 15.65
CA LYS A 96 17.84 -27.34 14.76
C LYS A 96 16.49 -27.07 14.08
N LYS A 97 16.16 -25.80 13.84
CA LYS A 97 14.91 -25.37 13.18
C LYS A 97 15.15 -24.83 11.77
N PRO A 98 14.18 -24.95 10.85
CA PRO A 98 14.31 -24.40 9.50
C PRO A 98 14.25 -22.87 9.52
N LYS A 99 15.30 -22.20 9.06
CA LYS A 99 15.36 -20.73 8.90
C LYS A 99 15.58 -20.32 7.44
N SER A 100 15.09 -19.13 7.07
CA SER A 100 15.28 -18.58 5.72
C SER A 100 16.69 -18.09 5.45
N GLY A 101 17.07 -18.03 4.17
CA GLY A 101 18.30 -17.40 3.74
C GLY A 101 18.42 -15.93 4.17
N THR A 102 17.29 -15.20 4.22
CA THR A 102 17.23 -13.84 4.77
C THR A 102 17.40 -13.81 6.29
N GLU A 103 16.85 -14.76 7.04
CA GLU A 103 17.08 -14.85 8.50
C GLU A 103 18.55 -15.18 8.82
N LEU A 104 19.15 -16.11 8.07
CA LEU A 104 20.57 -16.47 8.21
C LEU A 104 21.42 -15.73 7.17
N PHE A 105 21.33 -14.40 7.15
CA PHE A 105 22.06 -13.54 6.21
C PHE A 105 23.53 -13.35 6.60
N SER A 106 24.32 -12.74 5.71
CA SER A 106 25.77 -12.56 5.94
C SER A 106 26.15 -11.32 6.75
N GLY A 107 25.19 -10.63 7.37
CA GLY A 107 25.44 -9.37 8.06
C GLY A 107 25.62 -8.13 7.17
N ARG A 108 26.03 -8.35 5.91
CA ARG A 108 26.32 -7.28 4.95
C ARG A 108 25.06 -6.70 4.32
N SER A 109 24.74 -5.46 4.68
CA SER A 109 23.63 -4.68 4.08
C SER A 109 24.13 -3.47 3.25
N LYS A 110 25.33 -2.95 3.55
CA LYS A 110 25.91 -1.75 2.93
C LYS A 110 27.26 -2.04 2.27
N ARG A 111 27.72 -1.12 1.41
CA ARG A 111 29.04 -1.23 0.76
C ARG A 111 30.19 -1.02 1.75
N ASN A 112 30.04 -0.07 2.67
CA ASN A 112 31.00 0.19 3.74
C ASN A 112 30.96 -0.96 4.76
N LYS A 113 32.11 -1.62 4.96
CA LYS A 113 32.24 -2.81 5.82
C LYS A 113 32.05 -2.52 7.30
N ASN A 114 32.28 -1.28 7.74
CA ASN A 114 32.18 -0.90 9.16
C ASN A 114 30.73 -0.91 9.67
N PHE A 115 29.73 -0.92 8.77
CA PHE A 115 28.30 -0.99 9.12
C PHE A 115 27.70 -2.39 8.90
N ASN A 116 28.52 -3.42 8.76
CA ASN A 116 28.03 -4.79 8.67
C ASN A 116 27.61 -5.29 10.05
N SER A 117 26.51 -6.04 10.10
CA SER A 117 26.14 -6.79 11.31
C SER A 117 26.82 -8.17 11.31
N GLU A 118 26.52 -8.99 12.31
CA GLU A 118 27.04 -10.34 12.46
C GLU A 118 26.72 -11.24 11.25
N ASN A 119 27.65 -12.15 10.91
CA ASN A 119 27.47 -13.12 9.85
C ASN A 119 26.74 -14.38 10.33
N LEU A 120 25.41 -14.38 10.22
CA LEU A 120 24.56 -15.51 10.60
C LEU A 120 24.63 -16.70 9.62
N ARG A 121 25.35 -16.59 8.49
CA ARG A 121 25.56 -17.74 7.60
C ARG A 121 26.38 -18.86 8.24
N ALA A 122 27.20 -18.55 9.23
CA ALA A 122 27.98 -19.54 9.97
C ALA A 122 27.09 -20.61 10.62
N TYR A 123 25.86 -20.25 10.96
CA TYR A 123 24.89 -21.16 11.58
C TYR A 123 24.04 -21.95 10.56
N ARG A 124 24.32 -21.83 9.25
CA ARG A 124 23.63 -22.63 8.23
C ARG A 124 24.17 -24.05 8.23
N GLY A 125 23.34 -24.99 8.63
CA GLY A 125 23.53 -26.41 8.37
C GLY A 125 23.17 -26.77 6.93
N HIS A 126 22.80 -28.03 6.72
CA HIS A 126 22.39 -28.50 5.40
C HIS A 126 21.13 -27.79 4.90
N LYS A 127 21.03 -27.69 3.57
CA LYS A 127 19.92 -27.01 2.89
C LYS A 127 18.69 -27.92 2.87
N LEU A 128 17.62 -27.48 3.53
CA LEU A 128 16.35 -28.20 3.59
C LEU A 128 15.51 -27.99 2.33
N LEU A 129 15.42 -26.74 1.86
CA LEU A 129 14.67 -26.40 0.65
C LEU A 129 15.50 -25.47 -0.23
N LYS A 130 15.49 -25.75 -1.53
CA LYS A 130 16.03 -24.81 -2.52
C LYS A 130 15.16 -23.56 -2.61
N GLY A 131 15.80 -22.42 -2.84
CA GLY A 131 15.08 -21.20 -3.17
C GLY A 131 14.26 -21.38 -4.44
N GLN A 132 13.14 -20.66 -4.53
CA GLN A 132 12.19 -20.79 -5.63
C GLN A 132 11.94 -19.43 -6.28
N ARG A 133 11.88 -19.42 -7.61
CA ARG A 133 11.42 -18.27 -8.38
C ARG A 133 10.06 -18.60 -8.98
N ARG A 134 9.04 -17.80 -8.66
CA ARG A 134 7.68 -17.93 -9.22
C ARG A 134 7.38 -16.76 -10.11
N VAL A 135 7.17 -17.02 -11.40
CA VAL A 135 6.78 -16.01 -12.39
C VAL A 135 5.26 -15.91 -12.42
N LYS A 136 4.74 -14.70 -12.36
CA LYS A 136 3.30 -14.43 -12.49
C LYS A 136 2.95 -14.40 -13.96
N LYS A 137 2.16 -15.39 -14.40
CA LYS A 137 1.77 -15.53 -15.81
C LYS A 137 0.49 -14.76 -16.17
N LEU A 138 -0.41 -14.60 -15.20
CA LEU A 138 -1.74 -14.02 -15.44
C LEU A 138 -2.19 -13.17 -14.26
N ARG A 139 -3.17 -12.30 -14.51
CA ARG A 139 -3.85 -11.52 -13.49
C ARG A 139 -5.14 -12.24 -13.10
N TYR A 140 -5.23 -12.58 -11.83
CA TYR A 140 -6.38 -13.28 -11.26
C TYR A 140 -7.67 -12.44 -11.29
N ARG A 141 -8.83 -13.11 -11.34
CA ARG A 141 -10.15 -12.46 -11.43
C ARG A 141 -10.48 -11.60 -10.21
N TYR A 142 -10.25 -12.13 -9.01
CA TYR A 142 -10.44 -11.41 -7.76
C TYR A 142 -9.12 -10.88 -7.24
N GLN A 143 -9.14 -9.62 -6.83
CA GLN A 143 -7.99 -8.88 -6.33
C GLN A 143 -8.16 -8.56 -4.84
N PRO A 144 -7.06 -8.27 -4.13
CA PRO A 144 -7.14 -7.84 -2.75
C PRO A 144 -8.05 -6.62 -2.60
N HIS A 145 -8.92 -6.64 -1.59
CA HIS A 145 -9.94 -5.65 -1.25
C HIS A 145 -11.12 -5.55 -2.23
N ASP A 146 -11.32 -6.54 -3.10
CA ASP A 146 -12.62 -6.75 -3.75
C ASP A 146 -13.63 -7.24 -2.69
N GLU A 147 -14.92 -6.98 -2.91
CA GLU A 147 -16.01 -7.45 -2.05
C GLU A 147 -16.81 -8.54 -2.76
N VAL A 148 -17.05 -9.62 -2.02
CA VAL A 148 -17.75 -10.78 -2.52
C VAL A 148 -18.76 -11.29 -1.49
N GLU A 149 -19.85 -11.85 -1.98
CA GLU A 149 -20.88 -12.49 -1.16
C GLU A 149 -20.60 -13.99 -1.09
N PHE A 150 -20.67 -14.54 0.12
CA PHE A 150 -20.53 -15.96 0.40
C PHE A 150 -21.39 -16.32 1.62
N GLU A 151 -22.22 -17.37 1.52
CA GLU A 151 -23.14 -17.79 2.60
C GLU A 151 -24.04 -16.65 3.13
N GLY A 152 -24.47 -15.73 2.25
CA GLY A 152 -25.34 -14.59 2.60
C GLY A 152 -24.64 -13.43 3.32
N ALA A 153 -23.32 -13.50 3.51
CA ALA A 153 -22.53 -12.43 4.11
C ALA A 153 -21.50 -11.86 3.12
N VAL A 154 -21.17 -10.59 3.28
CA VAL A 154 -20.19 -9.88 2.45
C VAL A 154 -18.81 -9.96 3.09
N PHE A 155 -17.82 -10.36 2.29
CA PHE A 155 -16.44 -10.51 2.73
C PHE A 155 -15.48 -9.75 1.82
N GLU A 156 -14.43 -9.21 2.44
CA GLU A 156 -13.28 -8.63 1.73
C GLU A 156 -12.35 -9.74 1.24
N VAL A 157 -11.95 -9.68 -0.03
CA VAL A 157 -11.00 -10.60 -0.63
C VAL A 157 -9.58 -10.24 -0.22
N VAL A 158 -8.80 -11.21 0.28
CA VAL A 158 -7.36 -11.05 0.53
C VAL A 158 -6.55 -11.28 -0.74
N GLY A 159 -7.06 -12.18 -1.60
CA GLY A 159 -6.49 -12.53 -2.89
C GLY A 159 -6.96 -13.91 -3.34
N MET A 160 -6.32 -14.44 -4.38
CA MET A 160 -6.60 -15.79 -4.86
C MET A 160 -5.48 -16.77 -4.48
N GLN A 161 -5.86 -18.01 -4.25
CA GLN A 161 -4.97 -19.13 -3.91
C GLN A 161 -5.13 -20.28 -4.91
N ASN A 162 -4.28 -21.31 -4.76
CA ASN A 162 -4.33 -22.54 -5.56
C ASN A 162 -4.38 -22.27 -7.07
N GLN A 163 -3.45 -21.44 -7.54
CA GLN A 163 -3.34 -21.00 -8.93
C GLN A 163 -4.60 -20.34 -9.51
N GLY A 164 -5.43 -19.75 -8.64
CA GLY A 164 -6.64 -19.04 -9.07
C GLY A 164 -7.91 -19.88 -8.97
N THR A 165 -7.89 -21.04 -8.32
CA THR A 165 -9.11 -21.85 -8.09
C THR A 165 -9.84 -21.49 -6.80
N GLY A 166 -9.14 -20.88 -5.83
CA GLY A 166 -9.70 -20.49 -4.53
C GLY A 166 -9.66 -18.98 -4.31
N VAL A 167 -10.77 -18.42 -3.83
CA VAL A 167 -10.86 -17.04 -3.34
C VAL A 167 -10.61 -17.04 -1.83
N LYS A 168 -9.67 -16.23 -1.37
CA LYS A 168 -9.32 -16.12 0.06
C LYS A 168 -10.10 -14.95 0.67
N LEU A 169 -11.03 -15.28 1.56
CA LEU A 169 -11.85 -14.32 2.29
C LEU A 169 -11.16 -13.91 3.58
N LYS A 170 -11.28 -12.64 3.95
CA LYS A 170 -10.73 -12.07 5.18
C LYS A 170 -11.74 -12.19 6.32
N ASN A 171 -11.25 -12.52 7.52
CA ASN A 171 -12.03 -12.49 8.77
C ASN A 171 -13.34 -13.29 8.70
N TYR A 172 -13.29 -14.52 8.22
CA TYR A 172 -14.44 -15.41 8.28
C TYR A 172 -14.68 -15.86 9.75
N PRO A 173 -15.93 -16.10 10.19
CA PRO A 173 -16.21 -16.53 11.56
C PRO A 173 -15.34 -17.72 11.98
N GLY A 174 -14.59 -17.57 13.08
CA GLY A 174 -13.66 -18.58 13.60
C GLY A 174 -12.38 -18.81 12.78
N ILE A 175 -12.22 -18.19 11.61
CA ILE A 175 -11.07 -18.41 10.71
C ILE A 175 -10.56 -17.09 10.15
N LYS A 176 -9.32 -16.70 10.52
CA LYS A 176 -8.70 -15.45 10.04
C LYS A 176 -8.76 -15.28 8.53
N ASN A 177 -8.50 -16.34 7.76
CA ASN A 177 -8.71 -16.32 6.32
C ASN A 177 -9.23 -17.67 5.80
N LYS A 178 -10.48 -17.72 5.32
CA LYS A 178 -11.07 -18.92 4.70
C LYS A 178 -10.80 -18.92 3.19
N VAL A 179 -10.55 -20.10 2.61
CA VAL A 179 -10.36 -20.27 1.17
C VAL A 179 -11.56 -21.01 0.62
N VAL A 180 -12.22 -20.41 -0.36
CA VAL A 180 -13.49 -20.91 -0.92
C VAL A 180 -13.35 -21.09 -2.42
N LYS A 181 -14.06 -22.06 -3.00
CA LYS A 181 -14.12 -22.25 -4.46
C LYS A 181 -14.76 -21.03 -5.12
N ILE A 182 -14.28 -20.65 -6.31
CA ILE A 182 -14.84 -19.51 -7.07
C ILE A 182 -16.34 -19.65 -7.32
N SER A 183 -16.82 -20.85 -7.63
CA SER A 183 -18.22 -21.10 -7.97
C SER A 183 -19.20 -20.79 -6.83
N ALA A 184 -18.73 -20.85 -5.59
CA ALA A 184 -19.56 -20.59 -4.41
C ALA A 184 -19.65 -19.09 -4.05
N VAL A 185 -18.94 -18.23 -4.78
CA VAL A 185 -18.75 -16.82 -4.41
C VAL A 185 -19.35 -15.92 -5.49
N LYS A 186 -20.15 -14.94 -5.08
CA LYS A 186 -20.72 -13.94 -5.99
C LYS A 186 -19.96 -12.62 -5.87
N SER A 187 -19.60 -12.03 -7.02
CA SER A 187 -18.89 -10.74 -7.05
C SER A 187 -19.87 -9.60 -6.78
N LEU A 188 -19.58 -8.74 -5.80
CA LEU A 188 -20.38 -7.54 -5.52
C LEU A 188 -19.68 -6.29 -6.01
N LYS A 189 -18.47 -6.02 -5.51
CA LYS A 189 -17.72 -4.81 -5.82
C LYS A 189 -16.29 -5.15 -6.16
N LYS A 190 -15.80 -4.60 -7.27
CA LYS A 190 -14.39 -4.69 -7.64
C LYS A 190 -13.70 -3.40 -7.30
N ARG A 191 -12.47 -3.49 -6.80
CA ARG A 191 -11.57 -2.35 -6.58
C ARG A 191 -10.93 -1.86 -7.89
N GLY A 192 -11.61 -2.05 -9.02
CA GLY A 192 -11.18 -1.51 -10.30
C GLY A 192 -11.07 0.01 -10.22
N GLY A 193 -9.99 0.58 -10.73
CA GLY A 193 -9.84 2.03 -10.85
C GLY A 193 -10.46 2.54 -12.14
N ILE A 194 -10.87 3.82 -12.13
CA ILE A 194 -11.13 4.57 -13.36
C ILE A 194 -9.77 4.75 -14.05
N CYS A 195 -9.52 4.00 -15.11
CA CYS A 195 -8.35 4.17 -15.96
C CYS A 195 -8.86 4.66 -17.31
N ALA A 196 -8.49 5.88 -17.68
CA ALA A 196 -8.53 6.33 -19.08
C ALA A 196 -7.53 5.52 -19.92
#